data_AF-A0A7W0P924-F1
#
_entry.id   AF-A0A7W0P924-F1
#
_cell.length_a   1.000
_cell.length_b   1.000
_cell.length_c   1.000
_cell.angle_alpha   90.00
_cell.angle_beta   90.00
_cell.angle_gamma   90.00
#
_symmetry.space_group_name_H-M   'P 1'
#
loop_
_entity.id
_entity.type
_entity.pdbx_description
1 polymer ?
#
loop_
_entity_poly.entity_id
_entity_poly.type
_entity_poly.pdbx_seq_one_letter_code
_entity_poly.pdbx_strand_id
1 'polypeptide(L)' 'WCQGGLDAVYPTLGARDFLRGRKVAVNGTSGYAIGIVRSGGLEIDVAGERRIVESGDVSYER' A
#
# COMPACT_ATOMS: atom_id res chain seq x y z
N TRP A 1 13.47 8.51 9.56
CA TRP A 1 13.57 8.59 8.09
C TRP A 1 15.03 8.72 7.64
N CYS A 2 15.72 9.85 7.87
CA CYS A 2 17.08 10.08 7.32
C CYS A 2 18.15 9.05 7.72
N GLN A 3 18.04 8.41 8.90
CA GLN A 3 19.05 7.44 9.37
C GLN A 3 18.71 5.97 9.08
N GLY A 4 17.45 5.62 8.82
CA GLY A 4 17.03 4.20 8.72
C GLY A 4 15.85 3.94 7.79
N GLY A 5 15.44 4.96 7.02
CA GLY A 5 14.42 4.87 5.97
C GLY A 5 13.11 4.23 6.43
N LEU A 6 12.52 3.46 5.52
CA LEU A 6 11.32 2.67 5.72
C LEU A 6 11.58 1.47 6.66
N ASP A 7 12.75 0.84 6.57
CA ASP A 7 13.08 -0.35 7.38
C ASP A 7 12.99 -0.08 8.88
N ALA A 8 13.39 1.12 9.33
CA ALA A 8 13.31 1.51 10.74
C ALA A 8 11.88 1.56 11.30
N VAL A 9 10.87 1.74 10.44
CA VAL A 9 9.45 1.82 10.85
C VAL A 9 8.62 0.62 10.41
N TYR A 10 9.12 -0.17 9.45
CA TYR A 10 8.41 -1.29 8.83
C TYR A 10 7.79 -2.27 9.83
N PRO A 11 8.45 -2.68 10.94
CA PRO A 11 7.86 -3.61 11.91
C PRO A 11 6.55 -3.12 12.55
N THR A 12 6.35 -1.81 12.60
CA THR A 12 5.16 -1.19 13.21
C THR A 12 4.15 -0.66 12.18
N LEU A 13 4.56 -0.57 10.91
CA LEU A 13 3.78 0.04 9.84
C LEU A 13 2.47 -0.71 9.59
N GLY A 14 2.53 -2.05 9.52
CA GLY A 14 1.36 -2.87 9.18
C GLY A 14 0.21 -2.78 10.19
N ALA A 15 0.47 -2.40 11.45
CA ALA A 15 -0.56 -2.18 12.47
C ALA A 15 -1.22 -0.79 12.36
N ARG A 16 -0.59 0.13 11.62
CA ARG A 16 -1.01 1.52 11.43
C ARG A 16 -1.47 1.82 10.01
N ASP A 17 -1.40 0.83 9.13
CA ASP A 17 -1.79 0.94 7.73
C ASP A 17 -3.31 1.06 7.63
N PHE A 18 -3.78 2.28 7.41
CA PHE A 18 -5.21 2.57 7.24
C PHE A 18 -5.77 1.95 5.96
N LEU A 19 -4.99 1.75 4.89
CA LEU A 19 -5.55 1.25 3.64
C LEU A 19 -5.66 -0.27 3.64
N ARG A 20 -4.83 -0.96 4.43
CA ARG A 20 -4.83 -2.42 4.54
C ARG A 20 -6.23 -3.02 4.73
N GLY A 21 -6.57 -3.95 3.83
CA GLY A 21 -7.86 -4.65 3.78
C GLY A 21 -9.02 -3.81 3.22
N ARG A 22 -8.79 -2.56 2.82
CA ARG A 22 -9.83 -1.66 2.31
C ARG A 22 -9.76 -1.56 0.79
N LYS A 23 -10.92 -1.26 0.21
CA LYS A 23 -11.03 -0.98 -1.22
C LYS A 23 -10.44 0.39 -1.53
N VAL A 24 -9.62 0.46 -2.57
CA VAL A 24 -8.91 1.68 -3.00
C VAL A 24 -8.94 1.78 -4.52
N ALA A 25 -8.82 3.01 -5.04
CA ALA A 25 -8.49 3.27 -6.43
C ALA A 25 -7.10 3.92 -6.53
N VAL A 26 -6.29 3.41 -7.44
CA VAL A 26 -4.93 3.92 -7.72
C VAL A 26 -4.73 3.92 -9.23
N ASN A 27 -4.34 5.07 -9.80
CA ASN A 27 -4.12 5.20 -11.25
C ASN A 27 -5.29 4.68 -12.10
N GLY A 28 -6.54 4.92 -11.65
CA GLY A 28 -7.75 4.44 -12.31
C GLY A 28 -8.06 2.94 -12.16
N THR A 29 -7.26 2.20 -11.39
CA THR A 29 -7.49 0.78 -11.08
C THR A 29 -8.03 0.63 -9.67
N SER A 30 -9.21 0.04 -9.51
CA SER A 30 -9.78 -0.31 -8.21
C SER A 30 -9.32 -1.70 -7.76
N GLY A 31 -8.99 -1.84 -6.48
CA GLY A 31 -8.56 -3.09 -5.86
C GLY A 31 -8.65 -3.03 -4.35
N TYR A 32 -8.15 -4.06 -3.67
CA TYR A 32 -8.02 -4.08 -2.21
C TYR A 32 -6.55 -3.86 -1.83
N ALA A 33 -6.30 -2.88 -0.98
CA ALA A 33 -4.94 -2.63 -0.48
C ALA A 33 -4.51 -3.74 0.48
N ILE A 34 -3.30 -4.26 0.26
CA ILE A 34 -2.70 -5.32 1.06
C ILE A 34 -1.72 -4.74 2.08
N GLY A 35 -0.94 -3.76 1.64
CA GLY A 35 -0.05 -2.96 2.47
C GLY A 35 1.16 -2.44 1.70
N ILE A 36 2.04 -1.76 2.41
CA ILE A 36 3.30 -1.25 1.84
C ILE A 36 4.36 -2.34 1.85
N VAL A 37 4.97 -2.62 0.69
CA VAL A 37 6.11 -3.52 0.58
C VAL A 37 7.40 -2.83 1.05
N ARG A 38 8.45 -3.59 1.36
CA ARG A 38 9.72 -3.03 1.88
C ARG A 38 10.41 -2.04 0.93
N SER A 39 10.14 -2.11 -0.37
CA SER A 39 10.62 -1.11 -1.33
C SER A 39 9.85 0.21 -1.30
N GLY A 40 8.75 0.29 -0.55
CA GLY A 40 7.91 1.49 -0.41
C GLY A 40 6.67 1.52 -1.30
N GLY A 41 6.52 0.58 -2.24
CA GLY A 41 5.33 0.49 -3.08
C GLY A 41 4.10 0.00 -2.32
N LEU A 42 2.91 0.37 -2.79
CA LEU A 42 1.64 -0.15 -2.31
C LEU A 42 1.29 -1.43 -3.07
N GLU A 43 1.14 -2.54 -2.36
CA GLU A 43 0.58 -3.77 -2.93
C GLU A 43 -0.96 -3.70 -2.91
N ILE A 44 -1.57 -3.93 -4.06
CA ILE A 44 -3.01 -4.05 -4.24
C ILE A 44 -3.38 -5.40 -4.87
N ASP A 45 -4.54 -5.92 -4.48
CA ASP A 45 -5.18 -7.07 -5.09
C ASP A 45 -6.27 -6.58 -6.06
N VAL A 46 -6.08 -6.88 -7.34
CA VAL A 46 -7.01 -6.54 -8.43
C VAL A 46 -7.56 -7.84 -8.98
N ALA A 47 -8.79 -8.18 -8.58
CA ALA A 47 -9.47 -9.40 -9.01
C ALA A 47 -8.65 -10.69 -8.79
N GLY A 48 -7.92 -10.79 -7.68
CA GLY A 48 -7.08 -11.94 -7.32
C GLY A 48 -5.63 -11.85 -7.81
N GLU A 49 -5.28 -10.80 -8.58
CA GLU A 49 -3.91 -10.56 -9.02
C GLU A 49 -3.22 -9.52 -8.12
N ARG A 50 -2.01 -9.85 -7.64
CA ARG A 50 -1.19 -8.91 -6.85
C ARG A 50 -0.39 -7.99 -7.76
N ARG A 51 -0.54 -6.69 -7.51
CA ARG A 51 0.18 -5.64 -8.23
C ARG A 51 0.84 -4.69 -7.24
N ILE A 52 2.08 -4.31 -7.54
CA ILE A 52 2.81 -3.30 -6.77
C ILE A 52 2.71 -1.98 -7.53
N VAL A 53 2.23 -0.95 -6.84
CA VAL A 53 2.21 0.42 -7.35
C VAL A 53 3.34 1.19 -6.67
N GLU A 54 4.33 1.58 -7.47
CA GLU A 54 5.52 2.30 -6.98
C GLU A 54 5.27 3.81 -6.81
N SER A 55 4.28 4.36 -7.52
CA SER A 55 3.92 5.77 -7.49
C SER A 55 2.48 6.00 -7.96
N GLY A 56 1.82 7.01 -7.40
CA GLY A 56 0.47 7.43 -7.78
C GLY A 56 -0.32 7.97 -6.61
N ASP A 57 -1.51 8.49 -6.92
CA ASP A 57 -2.48 8.93 -5.92
C ASP A 57 -3.42 7.78 -5.55
N VAL A 58 -3.63 7.60 -4.26
CA VAL A 58 -4.48 6.55 -3.71
C VAL A 58 -5.71 7.19 -3.10
N SER A 59 -6.89 6.79 -3.57
CA SER A 59 -8.17 7.16 -2.96
C SER A 59 -8.81 5.95 -2.28
N TYR A 60 -9.37 6.17 -1.09
CA TYR A 60 -10.16 5.17 -0.38
C TYR A 60 -11.58 5.14 -0.96
N GLU A 61 -12.06 3.95 -1.29
CA GLU A 61 -13.44 3.70 -1.71
C GLU A 61 -14.26 3.19 -0.52
N ARG A 62 -15.32 3.93 -0.17
CA ARG A 62 -16.21 3.60 0.95
C ARG A 62 -17.23 2.52 0.61
#